data_AF-A0A454CZD9-F1
#
_entry.id   AF-A0A454CZD9-F1
#
_cell.length_a   1.000
_cell.length_b   1.000
_cell.length_c   1.000
_cell.angle_alpha   90.00
_cell.angle_beta   90.00
_cell.angle_gamma   90.00
#
_symmetry.space_group_name_H-M   'P 1'
#
loop_
_entity.id
_entity.type
_entity.pdbx_description
1 polymer ?
#
loop_
_entity_poly.entity_id
_entity_poly.type
_entity_poly.pdbx_seq_one_letter_code
_entity_poly.pdbx_strand_id
1 'polypeptide(L)'
;MCEIDVLEPTLAGALFAYDRNGDSCIAAQLETKAQASETTYHNIATLWFERYLHCLIPGVFNYYFKHGVAFEPHLQNTLIGFEKGMPCCVWIRDLEGTKLLPEFWSPESLNQLSERARQSVYYSRAQGWNRIGYCTFINNISEAIFFIAEGDQTLEKTLWNSVKSAIVRWQSVNGKQPELESLINGGSFPSKNNFTTRLMQRADKESNYTQVPVPWANHQGANHA
;
A
#
# COMPACT_ATOMS: atom_id res chain seq x y z
N MET A 1 12.06 11.32 -26.92
CA MET A 1 12.42 10.54 -25.72
C MET A 1 11.20 10.57 -24.82
N CYS A 2 10.59 9.42 -24.54
CA CYS A 2 9.47 9.38 -23.61
C CYS A 2 10.04 9.63 -22.21
N GLU A 3 9.33 10.35 -21.32
CA GLU A 3 9.77 10.62 -19.93
C GLU A 3 10.19 9.35 -19.13
N ILE A 4 9.84 8.18 -19.65
CA ILE A 4 10.10 6.85 -19.08
C ILE A 4 11.51 6.32 -19.40
N ASP A 5 12.21 6.85 -20.42
CA ASP A 5 13.53 6.35 -20.87
C ASP A 5 14.68 6.67 -19.90
N VAL A 6 14.43 7.43 -18.82
CA VAL A 6 15.43 7.86 -17.83
C VAL A 6 15.19 7.23 -16.45
N LEU A 7 14.07 6.52 -16.27
CA LEU A 7 13.70 5.95 -14.98
C LEU A 7 14.16 4.49 -14.91
N GLU A 8 14.75 4.12 -13.78
CA GLU A 8 15.11 2.72 -13.47
C GLU A 8 14.00 2.13 -12.60
N PRO A 9 13.01 1.39 -13.16
CA PRO A 9 11.93 0.84 -12.36
C PRO A 9 12.38 -0.42 -11.60
N THR A 10 12.03 -0.50 -10.32
CA THR A 10 12.24 -1.70 -9.50
C THR A 10 10.92 -2.26 -8.99
N LEU A 11 10.77 -3.58 -9.01
CA LEU A 11 9.63 -4.25 -8.40
C LEU A 11 9.69 -4.08 -6.88
N ALA A 12 8.61 -3.55 -6.27
CA ALA A 12 8.57 -3.31 -4.83
C ALA A 12 8.84 -4.60 -4.03
N GLY A 13 8.32 -5.74 -4.49
CA GLY A 13 8.58 -7.05 -3.84
C GLY A 13 10.02 -7.56 -3.95
N ALA A 14 10.82 -7.03 -4.87
CA ALA A 14 12.26 -7.33 -4.92
C ALA A 14 13.08 -6.34 -4.07
N LEU A 15 12.55 -5.12 -3.89
CA LEU A 15 13.19 -4.07 -3.11
C LEU A 15 12.98 -4.26 -1.60
N PHE A 16 11.78 -4.65 -1.18
CA PHE A 16 11.43 -4.97 0.20
C PHE A 16 11.55 -6.48 0.41
N ALA A 17 12.78 -6.95 0.34
CA ALA A 17 13.16 -8.34 0.49
C ALA A 17 14.58 -8.44 1.07
N TYR A 18 14.91 -9.60 1.61
CA TYR A 18 16.29 -9.95 1.91
C TYR A 18 17.02 -10.39 0.64
N ASP A 19 18.30 -10.05 0.56
CA ASP A 19 19.20 -10.56 -0.46
C ASP A 19 19.64 -12.01 -0.14
N ARG A 20 20.63 -12.52 -0.88
CA ARG A 20 21.14 -13.90 -0.69
C ARG A 20 21.93 -14.09 0.61
N ASN A 21 22.38 -13.00 1.23
CA ASN A 21 23.14 -13.00 2.48
C ASN A 21 22.23 -12.79 3.69
N GLY A 22 20.96 -12.43 3.46
CA GLY A 22 20.01 -12.13 4.53
C GLY A 22 19.93 -10.64 4.87
N ASP A 23 20.54 -9.77 4.06
CA ASP A 23 20.55 -8.32 4.28
C ASP A 23 19.35 -7.67 3.58
N SER A 24 18.74 -6.66 4.20
CA SER A 24 17.64 -5.91 3.59
C SER A 24 18.12 -5.11 2.38
N CYS A 25 17.54 -5.41 1.22
CA CYS A 25 17.90 -4.77 -0.05
C CYS A 25 17.74 -3.24 -0.02
N ILE A 26 16.65 -2.74 0.58
CA ILE A 26 16.39 -1.29 0.67
C ILE A 26 17.26 -0.62 1.74
N ALA A 27 17.49 -1.26 2.89
CA ALA A 27 18.30 -0.68 3.95
C ALA A 27 19.74 -0.44 3.45
N ALA A 28 20.34 -1.42 2.78
CA ALA A 28 21.67 -1.28 2.19
C ALA A 28 21.77 -0.13 1.17
N GLN A 29 20.74 0.07 0.34
CA GLN A 29 20.67 1.20 -0.60
C GLN A 29 20.57 2.55 0.13
N LEU A 30 19.76 2.61 1.19
CA LEU A 30 19.58 3.82 1.99
C LEU A 30 20.82 4.17 2.81
N GLU A 31 21.56 3.18 3.34
CA GLU A 31 22.84 3.39 4.01
C GLU A 31 23.88 4.00 3.07
N THR A 32 24.02 3.42 1.88
CA THR A 32 24.92 3.94 0.84
C THR A 32 24.56 5.40 0.51
N LYS A 33 23.26 5.69 0.40
CA LYS A 33 22.77 7.04 0.09
C LYS A 33 22.96 8.02 1.26
N ALA A 34 22.82 7.56 2.49
CA ALA A 34 23.06 8.36 3.70
C ALA A 34 24.53 8.83 3.73
N GLN A 35 25.46 7.89 3.49
CA GLN A 35 26.90 8.17 3.42
C GLN A 35 27.23 9.17 2.30
N ALA A 36 26.71 8.94 1.09
CA ALA A 36 26.95 9.81 -0.06
C ALA A 36 26.35 11.22 0.09
N SER A 37 25.33 11.39 0.94
CA SER A 37 24.63 12.67 1.15
C SER A 37 24.99 13.33 2.48
N GLU A 38 25.98 12.80 3.22
CA GLU A 38 26.43 13.29 4.53
C GLU A 38 25.28 13.52 5.53
N THR A 39 24.30 12.61 5.54
CA THR A 39 23.13 12.66 6.44
C THR A 39 22.97 11.35 7.21
N THR A 40 22.13 11.36 8.25
CA THR A 40 21.80 10.14 8.99
C THR A 40 20.93 9.19 8.17
N TYR A 41 21.05 7.90 8.44
CA TYR A 41 20.16 6.87 7.89
C TYR A 41 18.69 7.20 8.15
N HIS A 42 18.35 7.56 9.38
CA HIS A 42 16.98 7.92 9.77
C HIS A 42 16.41 9.04 8.88
N ASN A 43 17.18 10.11 8.63
CA ASN A 43 16.70 11.22 7.80
C ASN A 43 16.47 10.80 6.34
N ILE A 44 17.41 10.04 5.75
CA ILE A 44 17.25 9.63 4.34
C ILE A 44 16.15 8.58 4.19
N ALA A 45 16.00 7.66 5.15
CA ALA A 45 14.97 6.64 5.19
C ALA A 45 13.58 7.25 5.28
N THR A 46 13.37 8.19 6.22
CA THR A 46 12.10 8.92 6.35
C THR A 46 11.78 9.69 5.09
N LEU A 47 12.73 10.44 4.53
CA LEU A 47 12.50 11.20 3.29
C LEU A 47 12.17 10.29 2.10
N TRP A 48 12.90 9.17 1.95
CA TRP A 48 12.65 8.19 0.90
C TRP A 48 11.25 7.61 1.02
N PHE A 49 10.86 7.20 2.23
CA PHE A 49 9.57 6.61 2.51
C PHE A 49 8.42 7.61 2.30
N GLU A 50 8.59 8.87 2.69
CA GLU A 50 7.61 9.92 2.40
C GLU A 50 7.42 10.15 0.91
N ARG A 51 8.50 10.09 0.10
CA ARG A 51 8.37 10.13 -1.35
C ARG A 51 7.67 8.90 -1.91
N TYR A 52 7.96 7.72 -1.38
CA TYR A 52 7.26 6.50 -1.77
C TYR A 52 5.75 6.62 -1.51
N LEU A 53 5.35 7.07 -0.31
CA LEU A 53 3.96 7.33 0.03
C LEU A 53 3.32 8.39 -0.88
N HIS A 54 4.04 9.47 -1.19
CA HIS A 54 3.58 10.51 -2.10
C HIS A 54 3.31 9.98 -3.52
N CYS A 55 4.06 8.98 -3.98
CA CYS A 55 3.84 8.36 -5.28
C CYS A 55 2.71 7.32 -5.24
N LEU A 56 2.60 6.54 -4.16
CA LEU A 56 1.64 5.44 -4.04
C LEU A 56 0.22 5.90 -3.67
N ILE A 57 0.08 6.64 -2.56
CA ILE A 57 -1.21 6.89 -1.93
C ILE A 57 -2.18 7.68 -2.82
N PRO A 58 -1.78 8.82 -3.42
CA PRO A 58 -2.71 9.60 -4.24
C PRO A 58 -3.28 8.79 -5.41
N GLY A 59 -2.47 7.98 -6.08
CA GLY A 59 -2.92 7.10 -7.15
C GLY A 59 -3.96 6.11 -6.66
N VAL A 60 -3.62 5.29 -5.67
CA VAL A 60 -4.52 4.26 -5.13
C VAL A 60 -5.83 4.87 -4.62
N PHE A 61 -5.77 5.97 -3.86
CA PHE A 61 -6.95 6.57 -3.24
C PHE A 61 -7.82 7.35 -4.23
N ASN A 62 -7.23 8.06 -5.20
CA ASN A 62 -8.02 8.75 -6.21
C ASN A 62 -8.80 7.75 -7.06
N TYR A 63 -8.15 6.69 -7.55
CA TYR A 63 -8.84 5.68 -8.33
C TYR A 63 -9.94 4.98 -7.54
N TYR A 64 -9.71 4.64 -6.27
CA TYR A 64 -10.73 4.00 -5.46
C TYR A 64 -11.87 4.94 -5.05
N PHE A 65 -11.57 6.05 -4.37
CA PHE A 65 -12.60 6.93 -3.77
C PHE A 65 -13.22 7.92 -4.74
N LYS A 66 -12.57 8.23 -5.88
CA LYS A 66 -13.07 9.21 -6.87
C LYS A 66 -13.51 8.58 -8.18
N HIS A 67 -12.99 7.41 -8.52
CA HIS A 67 -13.31 6.73 -9.77
C HIS A 67 -13.90 5.32 -9.58
N GLY A 68 -14.04 4.84 -8.34
CA GLY A 68 -14.61 3.52 -8.07
C GLY A 68 -13.80 2.36 -8.62
N VAL A 69 -12.48 2.51 -8.78
CA VAL A 69 -11.58 1.47 -9.29
C VAL A 69 -10.74 0.92 -8.13
N ALA A 70 -10.95 -0.35 -7.80
CA ALA A 70 -10.22 -1.06 -6.77
C ALA A 70 -9.13 -1.95 -7.43
N PHE A 71 -7.91 -1.40 -7.49
CA PHE A 71 -6.69 -2.14 -7.81
C PHE A 71 -6.27 -3.13 -6.72
N GLU A 72 -5.20 -3.89 -7.01
CA GLU A 72 -4.52 -4.77 -6.07
C GLU A 72 -3.06 -4.35 -5.89
N PRO A 73 -2.78 -3.21 -5.21
CA PRO A 73 -1.44 -2.59 -5.14
C PRO A 73 -0.49 -3.31 -4.15
N HIS A 74 -0.49 -4.64 -4.15
CA HIS A 74 0.46 -5.45 -3.40
C HIS A 74 1.85 -5.36 -4.02
N LEU A 75 2.89 -5.85 -3.32
CA LEU A 75 4.28 -5.67 -3.74
C LEU A 75 4.61 -6.19 -5.13
N GLN A 76 4.03 -7.32 -5.52
CA GLN A 76 4.26 -7.91 -6.84
C GLN A 76 3.55 -7.15 -7.98
N ASN A 77 2.61 -6.25 -7.67
CA ASN A 77 1.90 -5.42 -8.65
C ASN A 77 2.32 -3.95 -8.57
N THR A 78 3.37 -3.64 -7.81
CA THR A 78 3.87 -2.28 -7.60
C THR A 78 5.29 -2.17 -8.16
N LEU A 79 5.48 -1.31 -9.16
CA LEU A 79 6.80 -0.91 -9.69
C LEU A 79 7.09 0.51 -9.22
N ILE A 80 8.29 0.74 -8.68
CA ILE A 80 8.74 2.04 -8.17
C ILE A 80 9.74 2.61 -9.16
N GLY A 81 9.46 3.80 -9.69
CA GLY A 81 10.39 4.55 -10.52
C GLY A 81 11.28 5.45 -9.68
N PHE A 82 12.58 5.45 -9.99
CA PHE A 82 13.57 6.22 -9.26
C PHE A 82 14.18 7.33 -10.11
N GLU A 83 14.36 8.49 -9.47
CA GLU A 83 15.26 9.54 -9.93
C GLU A 83 16.35 9.73 -8.88
N LYS A 84 17.62 9.49 -9.26
CA LYS A 84 18.79 9.58 -8.35
C LYS A 84 18.61 8.77 -7.05
N GLY A 85 17.99 7.59 -7.16
CA GLY A 85 17.71 6.69 -6.04
C GLY A 85 16.59 7.14 -5.10
N MET A 86 15.77 8.13 -5.49
CA MET A 86 14.58 8.56 -4.76
C MET A 86 13.31 8.20 -5.54
N PRO A 87 12.24 7.72 -4.87
CA PRO A 87 10.98 7.44 -5.55
C PRO A 87 10.41 8.72 -6.18
N CYS A 88 10.06 8.64 -7.46
CA CYS A 88 9.44 9.75 -8.21
C CYS A 88 8.08 9.38 -8.80
N CYS A 89 7.80 8.09 -8.97
CA CYS A 89 6.51 7.60 -9.42
C CYS A 89 6.30 6.13 -9.03
N VAL A 90 5.05 5.68 -9.11
CA VAL A 90 4.66 4.28 -8.91
C VAL A 90 3.76 3.86 -10.07
N TRP A 91 4.04 2.70 -10.65
CA TRP A 91 3.14 2.03 -11.59
C TRP A 91 2.48 0.84 -10.91
N ILE A 92 1.16 0.76 -11.04
CA ILE A 92 0.40 -0.43 -10.68
C ILE A 92 0.19 -1.25 -11.94
N ARG A 93 0.60 -2.52 -11.90
CA ARG A 93 0.42 -3.47 -13.00
C ARG A 93 -0.63 -4.52 -12.66
N ASP A 94 -0.88 -5.38 -13.64
CA ASP A 94 -1.86 -6.48 -13.57
C ASP A 94 -3.29 -5.98 -13.32
N LEU A 95 -3.99 -5.75 -14.44
CA LEU A 95 -5.36 -5.26 -14.41
C LEU A 95 -6.40 -6.38 -14.32
N GLU A 96 -6.00 -7.66 -14.42
CA GLU A 96 -6.93 -8.79 -14.34
C GLU A 96 -7.65 -8.83 -12.99
N GLY A 97 -6.92 -8.49 -11.92
CA GLY A 97 -7.44 -8.39 -10.56
C GLY A 97 -8.38 -7.20 -10.33
N THR A 98 -8.44 -6.21 -11.22
CA THR A 98 -9.15 -4.94 -10.97
C THR A 98 -10.65 -5.14 -10.75
N LYS A 99 -11.21 -4.41 -9.78
CA LYS A 99 -12.65 -4.39 -9.49
C LYS A 99 -13.22 -2.99 -9.61
N LEU A 100 -14.50 -2.92 -9.93
CA LEU A 100 -15.25 -1.67 -10.11
C LEU A 100 -16.36 -1.58 -9.07
N LEU A 101 -16.61 -0.37 -8.57
CA LEU A 101 -17.68 -0.08 -7.64
C LEU A 101 -18.95 0.29 -8.43
N PRO A 102 -20.10 -0.37 -8.18
CA PRO A 102 -21.35 -0.09 -8.89
C PRO A 102 -21.83 1.37 -8.77
N GLU A 103 -21.46 2.06 -7.68
CA GLU A 103 -21.82 3.48 -7.46
C GLU A 103 -21.14 4.45 -8.45
N PHE A 104 -20.05 4.03 -9.10
CA PHE A 104 -19.35 4.79 -10.15
C PHE A 104 -19.56 4.22 -11.56
N TRP A 105 -19.82 2.90 -11.64
CA TRP A 105 -19.87 2.15 -12.90
C TRP A 105 -21.21 1.45 -13.05
N SER A 106 -22.18 2.11 -13.69
CA SER A 106 -23.49 1.52 -13.92
C SER A 106 -23.41 0.33 -14.91
N PRO A 107 -24.35 -0.63 -14.88
CA PRO A 107 -24.37 -1.74 -15.83
C PRO A 107 -24.36 -1.30 -17.31
N GLU A 108 -24.97 -0.16 -17.61
CA GLU A 108 -25.01 0.44 -18.95
C GLU A 108 -23.62 0.91 -19.40
N SER A 109 -22.81 1.44 -18.48
CA SER A 109 -21.42 1.84 -18.78
C SER A 109 -20.52 0.67 -19.15
N LEU A 110 -20.90 -0.55 -18.74
CA LEU A 110 -20.19 -1.80 -19.00
C LEU A 110 -20.94 -2.68 -20.03
N ASN A 111 -21.77 -2.10 -20.89
CA ASN A 111 -22.62 -2.85 -21.82
C ASN A 111 -21.84 -3.70 -22.84
N GLN A 112 -20.56 -3.37 -23.10
CA GLN A 112 -19.67 -4.13 -23.99
C GLN A 112 -19.13 -5.41 -23.33
N LEU A 113 -19.19 -5.53 -22.00
CA LEU A 113 -18.78 -6.72 -21.28
C LEU A 113 -19.89 -7.78 -21.31
N SER A 114 -19.50 -9.06 -21.40
CA SER A 114 -20.42 -10.16 -21.20
C SER A 114 -21.02 -10.13 -19.79
N GLU A 115 -22.20 -10.73 -19.61
CA GLU A 115 -22.85 -10.78 -18.30
C GLU A 115 -21.94 -11.38 -17.21
N ARG A 116 -21.25 -12.47 -17.54
CA ARG A 116 -20.28 -13.10 -16.65
C ARG A 116 -19.12 -12.16 -16.29
N ALA A 117 -18.61 -11.38 -17.25
CA ALA A 117 -17.52 -10.43 -17.00
C ALA A 117 -17.99 -9.24 -16.14
N ARG A 118 -19.22 -8.76 -16.34
CA ARG A 118 -19.81 -7.74 -15.46
C ARG A 118 -19.95 -8.25 -14.03
N GLN A 119 -20.47 -9.47 -13.85
CA GLN A 119 -20.60 -10.07 -12.53
C GLN A 119 -19.24 -10.29 -11.84
N SER A 120 -18.17 -10.57 -12.59
CA SER A 120 -16.84 -10.83 -12.02
C SER A 120 -16.05 -9.55 -11.67
N VAL A 121 -16.38 -8.41 -12.27
CA VAL A 121 -15.65 -7.15 -12.05
C VAL A 121 -16.21 -6.32 -10.89
N TYR A 122 -17.48 -6.51 -10.52
CA TYR A 122 -18.10 -5.71 -9.46
C TYR A 122 -17.74 -6.16 -8.06
N TYR A 123 -17.28 -5.22 -7.23
CA TYR A 123 -17.18 -5.34 -5.78
C TYR A 123 -18.06 -4.29 -5.10
N SER A 124 -18.67 -4.64 -3.97
CA SER A 124 -19.24 -3.63 -3.07
C SER A 124 -18.14 -2.72 -2.53
N ARG A 125 -18.50 -1.52 -2.07
CA ARG A 125 -17.55 -0.59 -1.46
C ARG A 125 -16.73 -1.25 -0.35
N ALA A 126 -17.38 -1.97 0.58
CA ALA A 126 -16.71 -2.70 1.66
C ALA A 126 -15.75 -3.80 1.15
N GLN A 127 -16.12 -4.56 0.12
CA GLN A 127 -15.23 -5.57 -0.48
C GLN A 127 -14.02 -4.93 -1.15
N GLY A 128 -14.24 -3.83 -1.89
CA GLY A 128 -13.19 -3.03 -2.49
C GLY A 128 -12.23 -2.47 -1.44
N TRP A 129 -12.75 -1.96 -0.34
CA TRP A 129 -11.95 -1.42 0.76
C TRP A 129 -11.13 -2.51 1.45
N ASN A 130 -11.70 -3.68 1.70
CA ASN A 130 -10.96 -4.80 2.28
C ASN A 130 -9.73 -5.17 1.43
N ARG A 131 -9.90 -5.23 0.11
CA ARG A 131 -8.80 -5.48 -0.82
C ARG A 131 -7.79 -4.34 -0.84
N ILE A 132 -8.24 -3.11 -1.13
CA ILE A 132 -7.36 -1.93 -1.25
C ILE A 132 -6.60 -1.69 0.05
N GLY A 133 -7.29 -1.73 1.18
CA GLY A 133 -6.69 -1.54 2.50
C GLY A 133 -5.65 -2.60 2.83
N TYR A 134 -5.95 -3.88 2.58
CA TYR A 134 -4.98 -4.96 2.80
C TYR A 134 -3.75 -4.81 1.91
N CYS A 135 -3.95 -4.69 0.60
CA CYS A 135 -2.85 -4.62 -0.36
C CYS A 135 -1.97 -3.40 -0.11
N THR A 136 -2.57 -2.25 0.21
CA THR A 136 -1.84 -0.99 0.42
C THR A 136 -1.14 -0.96 1.76
N PHE A 137 -1.84 -1.23 2.86
CA PHE A 137 -1.29 -0.99 4.21
C PHE A 137 -0.53 -2.19 4.78
N ILE A 138 -1.00 -3.42 4.50
CA ILE A 138 -0.44 -4.64 5.10
C ILE A 138 0.48 -5.38 4.13
N ASN A 139 0.09 -5.56 2.87
CA ASN A 139 0.96 -6.28 1.94
C ASN A 139 2.12 -5.40 1.47
N ASN A 140 1.91 -4.08 1.39
CA ASN A 140 2.87 -3.18 0.79
C ASN A 140 3.56 -2.26 1.82
N ILE A 141 2.82 -1.31 2.41
CA ILE A 141 3.42 -0.29 3.28
C ILE A 141 4.08 -0.89 4.53
N SER A 142 3.46 -1.85 5.22
CA SER A 142 4.11 -2.45 6.41
C SER A 142 5.38 -3.21 6.07
N GLU A 143 5.44 -3.88 4.92
CA GLU A 143 6.66 -4.56 4.45
C GLU A 143 7.76 -3.52 4.16
N ALA A 144 7.41 -2.42 3.48
CA ALA A 144 8.35 -1.32 3.26
C ALA A 144 8.90 -0.77 4.59
N ILE A 145 8.02 -0.55 5.58
CA ILE A 145 8.43 -0.09 6.91
C ILE A 145 9.34 -1.12 7.59
N PHE A 146 8.98 -2.41 7.55
CA PHE A 146 9.75 -3.48 8.17
C PHE A 146 11.19 -3.52 7.64
N PHE A 147 11.36 -3.56 6.32
CA PHE A 147 12.67 -3.64 5.67
C PHE A 147 13.47 -2.31 5.73
N ILE A 148 12.81 -1.17 5.91
CA ILE A 148 13.51 0.11 6.12
C ILE A 148 13.94 0.27 7.58
N ALA A 149 13.11 -0.18 8.53
CA ALA A 149 13.36 0.03 9.95
C ALA A 149 14.41 -0.94 10.50
N GLU A 150 14.52 -2.17 9.98
CA GLU A 150 15.47 -3.19 10.44
C GLU A 150 15.45 -3.38 11.98
N GLY A 151 14.26 -3.28 12.58
CA GLY A 151 14.05 -3.40 14.03
C GLY A 151 14.26 -2.12 14.84
N ASP A 152 14.64 -0.99 14.22
CA ASP A 152 14.63 0.33 14.88
C ASP A 152 13.19 0.80 15.13
N GLN A 153 12.76 0.65 16.38
CA GLN A 153 11.41 1.03 16.83
C GLN A 153 11.11 2.53 16.69
N THR A 154 12.13 3.39 16.79
CA THR A 154 11.95 4.84 16.69
C THR A 154 11.72 5.24 15.24
N LEU A 155 12.49 4.66 14.32
CA LEU A 155 12.29 4.83 12.89
C LEU A 155 10.95 4.23 12.47
N GLU A 156 10.63 2.99 12.87
CA GLU A 156 9.34 2.35 12.56
C GLU A 156 8.15 3.23 12.95
N LYS A 157 8.14 3.77 14.18
CA LYS A 157 7.10 4.69 14.66
C LYS A 157 7.03 5.97 13.81
N THR A 158 8.18 6.49 13.40
CA THR A 158 8.27 7.68 12.53
C THR A 158 7.64 7.40 11.17
N LEU A 159 7.97 6.26 10.54
CA LEU A 159 7.42 5.88 9.25
C LEU A 159 5.90 5.66 9.33
N TRP A 160 5.40 4.97 10.36
CA TRP A 160 3.94 4.84 10.57
C TRP A 160 3.23 6.18 10.74
N ASN A 161 3.85 7.16 11.42
CA ASN A 161 3.31 8.51 11.51
C ASN A 161 3.31 9.22 10.15
N SER A 162 4.29 8.97 9.28
CA SER A 162 4.27 9.47 7.89
C SER A 162 3.10 8.87 7.09
N VAL A 163 2.73 7.59 7.31
CA VAL A 163 1.53 6.99 6.71
C VAL A 163 0.26 7.73 7.15
N LYS A 164 0.07 7.92 8.46
CA LYS A 164 -1.07 8.67 8.99
C LYS A 164 -1.13 10.09 8.41
N SER A 165 0.01 10.76 8.34
CA SER A 165 0.13 12.12 7.79
C SER A 165 -0.21 12.17 6.30
N ALA A 166 0.18 11.15 5.52
CA ALA A 166 -0.18 11.05 4.11
C ALA A 166 -1.69 10.87 3.90
N ILE A 167 -2.36 10.06 4.74
CA ILE A 167 -3.82 9.91 4.72
C ILE A 167 -4.51 11.26 5.02
N VAL A 168 -4.08 11.95 6.08
CA VAL A 168 -4.62 13.27 6.46
C VAL A 168 -4.43 14.29 5.33
N ARG A 169 -3.23 14.34 4.73
CA ARG A 169 -2.92 15.23 3.61
C ARG A 169 -3.75 14.93 2.37
N TRP A 170 -3.97 13.66 2.06
CA TRP A 170 -4.84 13.30 0.93
C TRP A 170 -6.27 13.77 1.17
N GLN A 171 -6.82 13.57 2.38
CA GLN A 171 -8.18 14.01 2.72
C GLN A 171 -8.34 15.53 2.77
N SER A 172 -7.30 16.28 3.15
CA SER A 172 -7.39 17.75 3.19
C SER A 172 -7.57 18.36 1.80
N VAL A 173 -7.11 17.67 0.74
CA VAL A 173 -7.26 18.09 -0.65
C VAL A 173 -8.49 17.46 -1.31
N ASN A 174 -8.76 16.18 -1.04
CA ASN A 174 -9.75 15.39 -1.77
C ASN A 174 -11.07 15.18 -1.02
N GLY A 175 -11.18 15.68 0.21
CA GLY A 175 -12.35 15.50 1.07
C GLY A 175 -12.31 14.20 1.87
N LYS A 176 -13.01 14.20 3.00
CA LYS A 176 -13.02 13.11 3.97
C LYS A 176 -13.70 11.86 3.42
N GLN A 177 -13.19 10.69 3.80
CA GLN A 177 -13.77 9.37 3.51
C GLN A 177 -13.98 8.62 4.83
N PRO A 178 -15.15 8.00 5.06
CA PRO A 178 -15.43 7.29 6.32
C PRO A 178 -14.37 6.23 6.67
N GLU A 179 -13.88 5.51 5.67
CA GLU A 179 -12.86 4.48 5.81
C GLU A 179 -11.54 5.06 6.32
N LEU A 180 -11.11 6.21 5.78
CA LEU A 180 -9.87 6.88 6.15
C LEU A 180 -9.98 7.60 7.51
N GLU A 181 -11.13 8.22 7.79
CA GLU A 181 -11.40 8.81 9.11
C GLU A 181 -11.37 7.73 10.21
N SER A 182 -11.90 6.53 9.93
CA SER A 182 -11.80 5.38 10.86
C SER A 182 -10.34 5.05 11.19
N LEU A 183 -9.47 4.97 10.17
CA LEU A 183 -8.04 4.72 10.38
C LEU A 183 -7.36 5.82 11.20
N ILE A 184 -7.62 7.09 10.88
CA ILE A 184 -7.04 8.24 11.61
C ILE A 184 -7.42 8.22 13.09
N ASN A 185 -8.65 7.79 13.38
CA ASN A 185 -9.25 7.73 14.71
C ASN A 185 -8.95 6.43 15.47
N GLY A 186 -7.95 5.64 15.03
CA GLY A 186 -7.51 4.45 15.76
C GLY A 186 -8.27 3.16 15.43
N GLY A 187 -8.92 3.10 14.26
CA GLY A 187 -9.54 1.88 13.74
C GLY A 187 -8.53 0.80 13.34
N SER A 188 -8.87 0.02 12.33
CA SER A 188 -8.08 -1.15 11.92
C SER A 188 -7.89 -1.25 10.42
N PHE A 189 -6.77 -1.83 10.01
CA PHE A 189 -6.55 -2.29 8.65
C PHE A 189 -7.21 -3.65 8.42
N PRO A 190 -7.84 -3.87 7.25
CA PRO A 190 -8.23 -5.21 6.84
C PRO A 190 -6.98 -6.03 6.50
N SER A 191 -6.89 -7.26 7.02
CA SER A 191 -5.80 -8.21 6.76
C SER A 191 -6.33 -9.52 6.20
N LYS A 192 -5.88 -9.92 5.00
CA LYS A 192 -6.35 -11.11 4.31
C LYS A 192 -5.78 -12.38 4.96
N ASN A 193 -6.65 -13.33 5.31
CA ASN A 193 -6.26 -14.57 5.98
C ASN A 193 -5.74 -15.63 4.98
N ASN A 194 -4.55 -15.40 4.40
CA ASN A 194 -3.97 -16.28 3.38
C ASN A 194 -3.75 -17.72 3.89
N PHE A 195 -3.15 -17.88 5.09
CA PHE A 195 -2.89 -19.21 5.67
C PHE A 195 -4.19 -20.01 5.87
N THR A 196 -5.18 -19.43 6.55
CA THR A 196 -6.47 -20.07 6.79
C THR A 196 -7.19 -20.40 5.49
N THR A 197 -7.13 -19.53 4.48
CA THR A 197 -7.75 -19.78 3.16
C THR A 197 -7.16 -21.03 2.51
N ARG A 198 -5.82 -21.15 2.51
CA ARG A 198 -5.12 -22.30 1.92
C ARG A 198 -5.33 -23.58 2.71
N LEU A 199 -5.29 -23.49 4.05
CA LEU A 199 -5.58 -24.62 4.93
C LEU A 199 -7.00 -25.17 4.70
N MET A 200 -7.97 -24.29 4.45
CA MET A 200 -9.36 -24.66 4.19
C MET A 200 -9.67 -24.94 2.72
N GLN A 201 -8.67 -24.90 1.82
CA GLN A 201 -8.81 -25.12 0.37
C GLN A 201 -9.91 -24.27 -0.30
N ARG A 202 -10.12 -23.04 0.20
CA ARG A 202 -11.12 -22.12 -0.35
C ARG A 202 -10.56 -21.32 -1.52
N ALA A 203 -11.44 -20.88 -2.40
CA ALA A 203 -11.07 -19.93 -3.45
C ALA A 203 -10.65 -18.58 -2.83
N ASP A 204 -9.67 -17.89 -3.42
CA ASP A 204 -9.16 -16.59 -2.90
C ASP A 204 -10.24 -15.50 -2.80
N LYS A 205 -11.31 -15.60 -3.61
CA LYS A 205 -12.47 -14.69 -3.52
C LYS A 205 -13.29 -14.86 -2.23
N GLU A 206 -13.14 -16.00 -1.55
CA GLU A 206 -13.80 -16.34 -0.29
C GLU A 206 -12.89 -16.10 0.92
N SER A 207 -11.72 -15.48 0.71
CA SER A 207 -10.83 -15.14 1.80
C SER A 207 -11.51 -14.16 2.76
N ASN A 208 -11.58 -14.57 4.02
CA ASN A 208 -11.98 -13.71 5.12
C ASN A 208 -10.87 -12.70 5.45
N TYR A 209 -11.29 -11.57 6.04
CA TYR A 209 -10.40 -10.53 6.53
C TYR A 209 -10.49 -10.45 8.05
N THR A 210 -9.33 -10.37 8.70
CA THR A 210 -9.20 -10.01 10.11
C THR A 210 -8.88 -8.53 10.23
N GLN A 211 -9.39 -7.86 11.25
CA GLN A 211 -9.12 -6.44 11.49
C GLN A 211 -7.89 -6.29 12.41
N VAL A 212 -6.82 -5.69 11.89
CA VAL A 212 -5.57 -5.44 12.63
C VAL A 212 -5.54 -3.97 13.07
N PRO A 213 -5.42 -3.65 14.36
CA PRO A 213 -5.37 -2.26 14.83
C PRO A 213 -4.28 -1.45 14.13
N VAL A 214 -4.56 -0.17 13.88
CA VAL A 214 -3.54 0.73 13.31
C VAL A 214 -2.39 0.96 14.31
N PRO A 215 -1.12 1.03 13.85
CA PRO A 215 0.05 1.17 14.73
C PRO A 215 0.11 2.47 15.54
N TRP A 216 -0.64 3.49 15.13
CA TRP A 216 -0.76 4.77 15.84
C TRP A 216 -1.96 4.85 16.78
N ALA A 217 -2.68 3.74 16.99
CA ALA A 217 -3.68 3.68 18.05
C ALA A 217 -2.96 3.70 19.41
N ASN A 218 -3.37 4.59 20.30
CA ASN A 218 -2.91 4.55 21.68
C ASN A 218 -3.49 3.29 22.34
N HIS A 219 -2.74 2.20 22.36
CA HIS A 219 -3.01 1.11 23.27
C HIS A 219 -2.66 1.58 24.68
N GLN A 220 -3.62 2.22 25.38
CA GLN A 220 -3.58 2.15 26.83
C GLN A 220 -3.58 0.67 27.18
N GLY A 221 -2.48 0.21 27.77
CA GLY A 221 -2.11 -1.20 27.85
C GLY A 221 -3.28 -2.11 28.20
N ALA A 222 -3.53 -3.09 27.34
CA ALA A 222 -4.14 -4.32 27.82
C ALA A 222 -3.11 -4.94 28.77
N ASN A 223 -3.25 -4.66 30.07
CA ASN A 223 -2.65 -5.46 31.12
C ASN A 223 -3.13 -6.90 30.90
N HIS A 224 -2.31 -7.71 30.25
CA HIS A 224 -2.43 -9.15 30.37
C HIS A 224 -1.81 -9.52 31.72
N ALA A 225 -2.67 -9.52 32.75
CA ALA A 225 -2.47 -10.29 33.96
C ALA A 225 -2.69 -11.79 33.66
#